data_AF-A0A699ZCD1-F1
#
_entry.id   AF-A0A699ZCD1-F1
#
_cell.length_a   1.000
_cell.length_b   1.000
_cell.length_c   1.000
_cell.angle_alpha   90.00
_cell.angle_beta   90.00
_cell.angle_gamma   90.00
#
_symmetry.space_group_name_H-M   'P 1'
#
loop_
_entity.id
_entity.type
_entity.pdbx_description
1 polymer ?
#
loop_
_entity_poly.entity_id
_entity_poly.type
_entity_poly.pdbx_seq_one_letter_code
_entity_poly.pdbx_strand_id
1 'polypeptide(L)'
;MAGLFEGSFVSEFQALSQLIRTEEEHVDTSNVSKPTPASIGPKELLNVKVPAPKARKDPKAIWDISEVGDWVEDDVDDGRAVPEYEFMYKQAVGSADVYLGMSGKDESSGSCEDLVMKISLPAVNTMAELDLEVKSSYIKLNATAYKLSVYLPHTVMEERGSAKWDATKKTLTVTLPIVREGELWSAGATQWRTQWRRGGGNPVIPSCAPTQMMYSAEASTTRCFIHPV
;
A
#
# COMPACT_ATOMS: atom_id res chain seq x y z
N MET A 1 25.05 61.31 7.99
CA MET A 1 23.82 60.52 7.82
C MET A 1 24.12 59.12 8.34
N ALA A 2 23.86 58.87 9.61
CA ALA A 2 24.02 57.55 10.22
C ALA A 2 23.14 57.47 11.46
N GLY A 3 22.45 56.33 11.62
CA GLY A 3 21.96 55.86 12.92
C GLY A 3 20.45 55.71 13.03
N LEU A 4 19.92 54.58 12.55
CA LEU A 4 18.67 53.97 13.05
C LEU A 4 18.63 52.49 12.60
N PHE A 5 19.25 51.57 13.33
CA PHE A 5 18.83 50.15 13.38
C PHE A 5 19.60 49.34 14.45
N GLU A 6 19.44 49.62 15.74
CA GLU A 6 20.15 48.81 16.77
C GLU A 6 19.42 48.71 18.13
N GLY A 7 18.11 49.00 18.20
CA GLY A 7 17.36 49.01 19.45
C GLY A 7 16.40 47.84 19.72
N SER A 8 15.89 47.16 18.69
CA SER A 8 14.83 46.14 18.87
C SER A 8 15.36 44.76 19.24
N PHE A 9 16.48 44.34 18.64
CA PHE A 9 17.00 42.98 18.80
C PHE A 9 17.45 42.67 20.23
N VAL A 10 18.13 43.61 20.90
CA VAL A 10 18.63 43.39 22.28
C VAL A 10 17.48 43.23 23.26
N SER A 11 16.39 43.97 23.05
CA SER A 11 15.20 43.91 23.90
C SER A 11 14.43 42.58 23.71
N GLU A 12 14.29 42.12 22.47
CA GLU A 12 13.66 40.83 22.14
C GLU A 12 14.49 39.64 22.64
N PHE A 13 15.82 39.71 22.49
CA PHE A 13 16.72 38.69 23.00
C PHE A 13 16.68 38.60 24.54
N GLN A 14 16.59 39.72 25.23
CA GLN A 14 16.48 39.74 26.69
C GLN A 14 15.13 39.16 27.17
N ALA A 15 14.03 39.45 26.46
CA ALA A 15 12.72 38.85 26.73
C ALA A 15 12.74 37.31 26.53
N LEU A 16 13.38 36.83 25.46
CA LEU A 16 13.56 35.39 25.22
C LEU A 16 14.44 34.74 26.29
N SER A 17 15.49 35.43 26.76
CA SER A 17 16.36 34.92 27.83
C SER A 17 15.59 34.73 29.14
N GLN A 18 14.63 35.60 29.43
CA GLN A 18 13.77 35.47 30.62
C GLN A 18 12.76 34.35 30.46
N LEU A 19 12.26 34.11 29.24
CA LEU A 19 11.30 33.05 28.98
C LEU A 19 11.94 31.64 28.99
N ILE A 20 13.17 31.52 28.50
CA ILE A 20 13.92 30.24 28.48
C ILE A 20 14.51 29.92 29.86
N ARG A 21 14.70 30.92 30.72
CA ARG A 21 15.18 30.72 32.08
C ARG A 21 14.09 30.08 32.92
N THR A 22 14.02 28.76 32.85
CA THR A 22 13.33 27.92 33.83
C THR A 22 13.87 28.29 35.21
N GLU A 23 13.02 28.87 36.05
CA GLU A 23 13.32 29.06 37.45
C GLU A 23 13.71 27.70 38.05
N GLU A 24 14.99 27.53 38.37
CA GLU A 24 15.43 26.46 39.24
C GLU A 24 14.86 26.76 40.62
N GLU A 25 13.62 26.33 40.87
CA GLU A 25 13.10 26.22 42.23
C GLU A 25 14.03 25.30 43.02
N HIS A 26 14.79 25.90 43.92
CA HIS A 26 15.60 25.22 44.92
C HIS A 26 14.65 24.46 45.85
N VAL A 27 14.42 23.18 45.59
CA VAL A 27 13.68 22.28 46.47
C VAL A 27 14.53 22.05 47.73
N ASP A 28 14.03 22.51 48.88
CA ASP A 28 14.58 22.19 50.20
C ASP A 28 14.72 20.68 50.37
N THR A 29 15.96 20.23 50.57
CA THR A 29 16.31 18.83 50.75
C THR A 29 15.89 18.34 52.13
N SER A 30 14.67 17.82 52.27
CA SER A 30 14.36 16.84 53.30
C SER A 30 13.28 15.86 52.83
N ASN A 31 13.69 14.59 52.67
CA ASN A 31 12.93 13.41 52.26
C ASN A 31 12.51 13.31 50.78
N VAL A 32 13.43 12.81 49.95
CA VAL A 32 13.16 12.41 48.56
C VAL A 32 12.85 10.92 48.49
N SER A 33 11.56 10.57 48.39
CA SER A 33 11.15 9.33 47.71
C SER A 33 11.32 9.54 46.21
N LYS A 34 11.95 8.58 45.53
CA LYS A 34 12.25 8.66 44.08
C LYS A 34 10.95 8.91 43.29
N PRO A 35 10.84 9.99 42.49
CA PRO A 35 9.63 10.25 41.71
C PRO A 35 9.52 9.18 40.62
N THR A 36 8.48 8.35 40.69
CA THR A 36 8.04 7.53 39.57
C THR A 36 7.08 8.35 38.71
N PRO A 37 7.04 8.13 37.39
CA PRO A 37 6.18 8.89 36.47
C PRO A 37 4.68 8.82 36.81
N ALA A 38 4.27 7.90 37.69
CA ALA A 38 2.89 7.76 38.17
C ALA A 38 2.52 8.73 39.32
N SER A 39 3.47 9.48 39.87
CA SER A 39 3.25 10.35 41.04
C SER A 39 2.92 11.81 40.71
N ILE A 40 2.92 12.17 39.41
CA ILE A 40 2.63 13.51 38.91
C ILE A 40 1.17 13.52 38.41
N GLY A 41 0.22 13.83 39.29
CA GLY A 41 -1.18 14.01 38.92
C GLY A 41 -2.17 13.95 40.09
N PRO A 42 -3.38 14.52 39.96
CA PRO A 42 -4.44 14.39 40.96
C PRO A 42 -4.77 12.91 41.18
N LYS A 43 -4.76 12.46 42.43
CA LYS A 43 -4.98 11.04 42.80
C LYS A 43 -6.43 10.56 42.59
N GLU A 44 -7.33 11.48 42.27
CA GLU A 44 -8.71 11.23 41.86
C GLU A 44 -8.74 11.10 40.31
N LEU A 45 -8.36 9.93 39.80
CA LEU A 45 -8.39 9.66 38.36
C LEU A 45 -9.85 9.45 37.91
N LEU A 46 -10.25 10.23 36.89
CA LEU A 46 -11.48 10.02 36.13
C LEU A 46 -11.62 8.54 35.75
N ASN A 47 -12.86 8.03 35.79
CA ASN A 47 -13.22 6.64 35.48
C ASN A 47 -13.10 6.35 33.97
N VAL A 48 -11.90 6.53 33.41
CA VAL A 48 -11.57 6.23 32.02
C VAL A 48 -11.44 4.72 31.90
N LYS A 49 -12.45 4.11 31.30
CA LYS A 49 -12.42 2.70 30.90
C LYS A 49 -11.40 2.58 29.77
N VAL A 50 -10.14 2.32 30.15
CA VAL A 50 -9.08 1.99 29.19
C VAL A 50 -9.56 0.76 28.40
N PRO A 51 -9.69 0.84 27.08
CA PRO A 51 -10.06 -0.32 26.28
C PRO A 51 -9.04 -1.43 26.55
N ALA A 52 -9.52 -2.66 26.72
CA ALA A 52 -8.69 -3.80 27.06
C ALA A 52 -7.49 -3.89 26.09
N PRO A 53 -6.27 -4.13 26.60
CA PRO A 53 -5.11 -4.30 25.73
C PRO A 53 -5.41 -5.44 24.76
N LYS A 54 -5.25 -5.16 23.46
CA LYS A 54 -5.34 -6.18 22.40
C LYS A 54 -4.48 -7.37 22.81
N ALA A 55 -4.98 -8.58 22.57
CA ALA A 55 -4.34 -9.84 22.98
C ALA A 55 -2.83 -9.78 22.73
N ARG A 56 -2.04 -10.04 23.78
CA ARG A 56 -0.59 -10.06 23.70
C ARG A 56 -0.21 -11.24 22.80
N LYS A 57 0.39 -10.93 21.65
CA LYS A 57 0.97 -11.91 20.71
C LYS A 57 2.05 -12.73 21.43
N ASP A 58 2.27 -13.97 20.98
CA ASP A 58 3.07 -14.96 21.68
C ASP A 58 4.45 -14.43 22.10
N PRO A 59 4.84 -14.52 23.39
CA PRO A 59 6.08 -13.93 23.91
C PRO A 59 7.37 -14.59 23.38
N LYS A 60 7.24 -15.60 22.52
CA LYS A 60 8.33 -16.35 21.90
C LYS A 60 8.34 -16.23 20.36
N ALA A 61 7.31 -15.62 19.78
CA ALA A 61 7.29 -15.24 18.37
C ALA A 61 7.99 -13.89 18.23
N ILE A 62 9.21 -13.89 17.69
CA ILE A 62 9.98 -12.67 17.41
C ILE A 62 9.37 -11.89 16.23
N TRP A 63 8.69 -12.60 15.34
CA TRP A 63 8.03 -12.04 14.17
C TRP A 63 6.55 -12.40 14.21
N ASP A 64 5.69 -11.40 14.09
CA ASP A 64 4.28 -11.64 13.82
C ASP A 64 4.08 -11.94 12.32
N ILE A 65 3.12 -12.80 11.98
CA ILE A 65 2.82 -13.14 10.58
C ILE A 65 2.42 -11.91 9.75
N SER A 66 1.87 -10.87 10.39
CA SER A 66 1.60 -9.58 9.71
C SER A 66 2.86 -8.72 9.48
N GLU A 67 3.98 -9.00 10.16
CA GLU A 67 5.26 -8.28 10.02
C GLU A 67 6.20 -8.95 9.01
N VAL A 68 5.98 -10.23 8.70
CA VAL A 68 6.62 -10.88 7.56
C VAL A 68 5.93 -10.35 6.31
N GLY A 69 6.56 -9.37 5.66
CA GLY A 69 6.10 -8.88 4.36
C GLY A 69 5.98 -10.03 3.38
N ASP A 70 4.97 -9.95 2.49
CA ASP A 70 4.78 -10.87 1.37
C ASP A 70 5.87 -10.57 0.32
N TRP A 71 7.12 -10.83 0.70
CA TRP A 71 8.28 -10.67 -0.15
C TRP A 71 8.27 -11.78 -1.18
N VAL A 72 8.74 -11.46 -2.37
CA VAL A 72 8.97 -12.46 -3.40
C VAL A 72 10.24 -13.20 -2.98
N GLU A 73 10.09 -14.27 -2.19
CA GLU A 73 11.19 -15.19 -1.88
C GLU A 73 11.64 -15.88 -3.18
N ASP A 74 12.69 -15.35 -3.80
CA ASP A 74 13.40 -15.98 -4.93
C ASP A 74 14.61 -16.80 -4.44
N ASP A 75 14.82 -16.91 -3.13
CA ASP A 75 16.07 -17.38 -2.51
C ASP A 75 16.32 -18.89 -2.56
N VAL A 76 15.39 -19.68 -3.13
CA VAL A 76 15.62 -21.10 -3.44
C VAL A 76 15.76 -21.23 -4.96
N ASP A 77 17.02 -21.23 -5.40
CA ASP A 77 17.37 -21.51 -6.79
C ASP A 77 17.02 -22.96 -7.13
N ASP A 78 15.85 -23.16 -7.72
CA ASP A 78 15.30 -24.45 -8.15
C ASP A 78 16.04 -25.03 -9.38
N GLY A 79 17.11 -24.39 -9.87
CA GLY A 79 17.86 -24.82 -11.06
C GLY A 79 17.07 -24.68 -12.37
N ARG A 80 15.90 -24.03 -12.33
CA ARG A 80 15.05 -23.75 -13.49
C ARG A 80 15.51 -22.47 -14.16
N ALA A 81 15.38 -22.41 -15.48
CA ALA A 81 15.72 -21.19 -16.22
C ALA A 81 14.69 -20.08 -15.94
N VAL A 82 15.15 -18.84 -15.88
CA VAL A 82 14.26 -17.67 -15.90
C VAL A 82 13.89 -17.38 -17.36
N PRO A 83 12.60 -17.30 -17.71
CA PRO A 83 12.19 -17.01 -19.08
C PRO A 83 12.43 -15.54 -19.42
N GLU A 84 12.57 -15.25 -20.72
CA GLU A 84 12.69 -13.86 -21.19
C GLU A 84 11.31 -13.19 -21.14
N TYR A 85 11.28 -11.97 -20.60
CA TYR A 85 10.06 -11.19 -20.45
C TYR A 85 10.26 -9.74 -20.86
N GLU A 86 9.19 -9.12 -21.34
CA GLU A 86 9.14 -7.72 -21.79
C GLU A 86 7.88 -7.04 -21.24
N PHE A 87 8.04 -5.81 -20.74
CA PHE A 87 6.93 -4.94 -20.37
C PHE A 87 6.58 -3.99 -21.53
N MET A 88 5.30 -3.95 -21.86
CA MET A 88 4.69 -3.01 -22.80
C MET A 88 3.55 -2.27 -22.11
N TYR A 89 3.23 -1.09 -22.64
CA TYR A 89 2.12 -0.29 -22.15
C TYR A 89 1.10 -0.11 -23.27
N LYS A 90 -0.18 -0.18 -22.90
CA LYS A 90 -1.28 0.01 -23.84
C LYS A 90 -2.17 1.16 -23.38
N GLN A 91 -2.42 2.06 -24.31
CA GLN A 91 -3.24 3.25 -24.14
C GLN A 91 -4.45 3.19 -25.07
N ALA A 92 -5.66 3.38 -24.54
CA ALA A 92 -6.84 3.55 -25.37
C ALA A 92 -6.88 4.98 -25.92
N VAL A 93 -6.39 5.16 -27.15
CA VAL A 93 -6.36 6.44 -27.86
C VAL A 93 -7.57 6.53 -28.81
N GLY A 94 -8.34 7.60 -28.69
CA GLY A 94 -9.48 7.91 -29.58
C GLY A 94 -9.16 9.03 -30.56
N SER A 95 -10.02 9.26 -31.56
CA SER A 95 -9.84 10.37 -32.51
C SER A 95 -9.82 11.74 -31.82
N ALA A 96 -10.62 11.94 -30.76
CA ALA A 96 -10.60 13.18 -29.99
C ALA A 96 -9.24 13.43 -29.29
N ASP A 97 -8.51 12.36 -28.98
CA ASP A 97 -7.18 12.46 -28.37
C ASP A 97 -6.13 12.82 -29.43
N VAL A 98 -6.10 12.08 -30.54
CA VAL A 98 -5.14 12.31 -31.65
C VAL A 98 -5.32 13.68 -32.30
N TYR A 99 -6.57 14.11 -32.54
CA TYR A 99 -6.84 15.32 -33.33
C TYR A 99 -7.08 16.56 -32.48
N LEU A 100 -7.62 16.42 -31.27
CA LEU A 100 -8.06 17.58 -30.46
C LEU A 100 -7.34 17.68 -29.12
N GLY A 101 -6.59 16.66 -28.68
CA GLY A 101 -5.87 16.67 -27.40
C GLY A 101 -6.79 16.86 -26.18
N MET A 102 -8.09 16.58 -26.30
CA MET A 102 -9.08 16.93 -25.26
C MET A 102 -9.11 15.94 -24.09
N SER A 103 -8.48 14.77 -24.24
CA SER A 103 -8.57 13.70 -23.24
C SER A 103 -7.49 13.79 -22.15
N GLY A 104 -6.51 14.69 -22.33
CA GLY A 104 -5.38 14.85 -21.41
C GLY A 104 -4.41 13.65 -21.39
N LYS A 105 -4.54 12.72 -22.35
CA LYS A 105 -3.58 11.64 -22.55
C LYS A 105 -2.38 12.19 -23.31
N ASP A 106 -1.20 11.81 -22.85
CA ASP A 106 0.05 12.10 -23.52
C ASP A 106 0.64 10.82 -24.14
N GLU A 107 1.69 10.98 -24.93
CA GLU A 107 2.44 9.87 -25.53
C GLU A 107 3.32 9.12 -24.52
N SER A 108 3.29 9.55 -23.25
CA SER A 108 4.10 8.95 -22.19
C SER A 108 3.45 7.68 -21.65
N SER A 109 4.26 6.84 -21.01
CA SER A 109 3.75 5.68 -20.26
C SER A 109 2.87 6.07 -19.07
N GLY A 110 2.91 7.34 -18.63
CA GLY A 110 2.08 7.86 -17.54
C GLY A 110 0.59 7.95 -17.88
N SER A 111 0.22 8.01 -19.17
CA SER A 111 -1.17 8.00 -19.63
C SER A 111 -1.70 6.62 -20.02
N CYS A 112 -0.88 5.57 -19.94
CA CYS A 112 -1.31 4.22 -20.28
C CYS A 112 -2.25 3.61 -19.22
N GLU A 113 -3.26 2.87 -19.67
CA GLU A 113 -4.31 2.29 -18.81
C GLU A 113 -4.00 0.83 -18.47
N ASP A 114 -3.40 0.09 -19.41
CA ASP A 114 -3.05 -1.32 -19.24
C ASP A 114 -1.53 -1.53 -19.32
N LEU A 115 -0.99 -2.31 -18.40
CA LEU A 115 0.34 -2.92 -18.44
C LEU A 115 0.25 -4.28 -19.13
N VAL A 116 1.06 -4.51 -20.16
CA VAL A 116 1.12 -5.77 -20.90
C VAL A 116 2.48 -6.43 -20.71
N MET A 117 2.53 -7.59 -20.07
CA MET A 117 3.74 -8.39 -19.94
C MET A 117 3.71 -9.52 -20.97
N LYS A 118 4.74 -9.60 -21.82
CA LYS A 118 4.96 -10.76 -22.71
C LYS A 118 6.08 -11.62 -22.15
N ILE A 119 5.83 -12.92 -22.04
CA ILE A 119 6.79 -13.89 -21.52
C ILE A 119 6.99 -14.97 -22.59
N SER A 120 8.22 -15.17 -23.04
CA SER A 120 8.57 -16.17 -24.05
C SER A 120 8.92 -17.51 -23.37
N LEU A 121 8.23 -18.58 -23.78
CA LEU A 121 8.30 -19.90 -23.14
C LEU A 121 8.47 -21.01 -24.18
N PRO A 122 9.62 -21.08 -24.88
CA PRO A 122 9.80 -22.00 -26.01
C PRO A 122 9.77 -23.48 -25.63
N ALA A 123 10.09 -23.84 -24.38
CA ALA A 123 10.08 -25.23 -23.91
C ALA A 123 8.70 -25.74 -23.49
N VAL A 124 7.71 -24.85 -23.28
CA VAL A 124 6.36 -25.23 -22.84
C VAL A 124 5.45 -25.40 -24.06
N ASN A 125 4.75 -26.53 -24.13
CA ASN A 125 3.81 -26.82 -25.20
C ASN A 125 2.34 -26.78 -24.74
N THR A 126 2.09 -27.08 -23.46
CA THR A 126 0.75 -27.20 -22.90
C THR A 126 0.45 -26.04 -21.95
N MET A 127 -0.74 -25.43 -22.08
CA MET A 127 -1.22 -24.41 -21.13
C MET A 127 -1.36 -24.97 -19.70
N ALA A 128 -1.67 -26.26 -19.54
CA ALA A 128 -1.87 -26.89 -18.24
C ALA A 128 -0.61 -26.95 -17.37
N GLU A 129 0.57 -26.77 -17.96
CA GLU A 129 1.85 -26.73 -17.25
C GLU A 129 2.17 -25.34 -16.70
N LEU A 130 1.36 -24.32 -17.05
CA LEU A 130 1.56 -22.94 -16.65
C LEU A 130 0.67 -22.60 -15.45
N ASP A 131 1.30 -22.17 -14.37
CA ASP A 131 0.62 -21.59 -13.23
C ASP A 131 1.02 -20.12 -13.07
N LEU A 132 0.04 -19.24 -13.25
CA LEU A 132 0.22 -17.79 -13.17
C LEU A 132 -0.49 -17.26 -11.92
N GLU A 133 0.27 -16.66 -11.01
CA GLU A 133 -0.22 -15.93 -9.86
C GLU A 133 0.07 -14.44 -10.07
N VAL A 134 -0.99 -13.63 -10.09
CA VAL A 134 -0.90 -12.18 -10.23
C VAL A 134 -1.28 -11.56 -8.89
N LYS A 135 -0.37 -10.75 -8.34
CA LYS A 135 -0.65 -9.87 -7.22
C LYS A 135 -0.57 -8.42 -7.67
N SER A 136 -1.10 -7.52 -6.86
CA SER A 136 -1.09 -6.07 -7.10
C SER A 136 0.32 -5.50 -7.32
N SER A 137 1.34 -6.10 -6.70
CA SER A 137 2.72 -5.59 -6.70
C SER A 137 3.71 -6.48 -7.46
N TYR A 138 3.38 -7.74 -7.72
CA TYR A 138 4.30 -8.69 -8.34
C TYR A 138 3.55 -9.79 -9.09
N ILE A 139 4.25 -10.47 -9.99
CA ILE A 139 3.75 -11.63 -10.73
C ILE A 139 4.68 -12.81 -10.48
N LYS A 140 4.08 -13.98 -10.24
CA LYS A 140 4.78 -15.27 -10.18
C LYS A 140 4.26 -16.16 -11.30
N LEU A 141 5.17 -16.71 -12.09
CA LEU A 141 4.88 -17.74 -13.08
C LEU A 141 5.71 -18.97 -12.76
N ASN A 142 5.01 -20.08 -12.57
CA ASN A 142 5.59 -21.38 -12.35
C ASN A 142 5.27 -22.29 -13.54
N ALA A 143 6.32 -22.84 -14.14
CA ALA A 143 6.23 -23.88 -15.16
C ALA A 143 7.22 -25.00 -14.83
N THR A 144 7.06 -26.16 -15.45
CA THR A 144 7.96 -27.31 -15.25
C THR A 144 9.43 -26.94 -15.51
N ALA A 145 9.69 -26.18 -16.57
CA ALA A 145 11.04 -25.80 -16.99
C ALA A 145 11.45 -24.37 -16.60
N TYR A 146 10.48 -23.52 -16.25
CA TYR A 146 10.70 -22.09 -16.02
C TYR A 146 10.11 -21.63 -14.69
N LYS A 147 10.81 -20.71 -14.03
CA LYS A 147 10.31 -20.01 -12.84
C LYS A 147 10.56 -18.52 -13.06
N LEU A 148 9.55 -17.71 -12.85
CA LEU A 148 9.64 -16.26 -12.98
C LEU A 148 8.95 -15.62 -11.80
N SER A 149 9.66 -14.74 -11.12
CA SER A 149 9.11 -13.94 -10.03
C SER A 149 9.60 -12.50 -10.22
N VAL A 150 8.69 -11.58 -10.54
CA VAL A 150 9.05 -10.21 -10.94
C VAL A 150 8.11 -9.20 -10.31
N TYR A 151 8.69 -8.13 -9.78
CA TYR A 151 7.95 -6.98 -9.29
C TYR A 151 7.45 -6.09 -10.42
N LEU A 152 6.23 -5.60 -10.27
CA LEU A 152 5.61 -4.72 -11.25
C LEU A 152 6.06 -3.27 -11.01
N PRO A 153 6.26 -2.48 -12.09
CA PRO A 153 6.62 -1.07 -11.96
C PRO A 153 5.46 -0.22 -11.41
N HIS A 154 4.22 -0.68 -11.61
CA HIS A 154 3.01 -0.03 -11.12
C HIS A 154 2.11 -1.03 -10.42
N THR A 155 1.27 -0.53 -9.53
CA THR A 155 0.22 -1.34 -8.90
C THR A 155 -0.88 -1.66 -9.90
N VAL A 156 -1.33 -2.91 -9.90
CA VAL A 156 -2.33 -3.41 -10.86
C VAL A 156 -3.56 -3.98 -10.15
N MET A 157 -4.69 -4.03 -10.86
CA MET A 157 -5.89 -4.73 -10.38
C MET A 157 -5.86 -6.19 -10.80
N GLU A 158 -5.81 -7.09 -9.81
CA GLU A 158 -5.81 -8.54 -10.01
C GLU A 158 -7.11 -9.03 -10.68
N GLU A 159 -8.26 -8.50 -10.26
CA GLU A 159 -9.59 -8.96 -10.69
C GLU A 159 -9.90 -8.70 -12.18
N ARG A 160 -9.32 -7.64 -12.74
CA ARG A 160 -9.58 -7.21 -14.12
C ARG A 160 -8.44 -7.59 -15.08
N GLY A 161 -7.44 -8.32 -14.58
CA GLY A 161 -6.36 -8.88 -15.38
C GLY A 161 -6.86 -9.93 -16.38
N SER A 162 -6.26 -9.97 -17.57
CA SER A 162 -6.54 -10.97 -18.60
C SER A 162 -5.22 -11.59 -19.10
N ALA A 163 -5.15 -12.92 -19.15
CA ALA A 163 -3.99 -13.64 -19.67
C ALA A 163 -4.39 -14.49 -20.88
N LYS A 164 -3.54 -14.46 -21.92
CA LYS A 164 -3.72 -15.19 -23.17
C LYS A 164 -2.48 -15.99 -23.50
N TRP A 165 -2.65 -17.27 -23.78
CA TRP A 165 -1.56 -18.16 -24.19
C TRP A 165 -1.58 -18.37 -25.70
N ASP A 166 -0.52 -17.94 -26.38
CA ASP A 166 -0.33 -18.16 -27.81
C ASP A 166 0.54 -19.40 -28.03
N ALA A 167 -0.08 -20.57 -28.29
CA ALA A 167 0.65 -21.82 -28.52
C ALA A 167 1.56 -21.79 -29.76
N THR A 168 1.18 -21.02 -30.80
CA THR A 168 1.96 -20.89 -32.04
C THR A 168 3.27 -20.13 -31.82
N LYS A 169 3.24 -19.06 -31.01
CA LYS A 169 4.40 -18.22 -30.71
C LYS A 169 5.12 -18.66 -29.43
N LYS A 170 4.50 -19.56 -28.66
CA LYS A 170 4.94 -19.99 -27.33
C LYS A 170 5.17 -18.78 -26.43
N THR A 171 4.22 -17.85 -26.44
CA THR A 171 4.29 -16.59 -25.70
C THR A 171 3.05 -16.45 -24.83
N LEU A 172 3.25 -16.13 -23.56
CA LEU A 172 2.17 -15.75 -22.65
C LEU A 172 2.06 -14.23 -22.64
N THR A 173 0.88 -13.72 -22.98
CA THR A 173 0.57 -12.28 -22.92
C THR A 173 -0.36 -12.02 -21.75
N VAL A 174 0.12 -11.29 -20.75
CA VAL A 174 -0.64 -10.90 -19.56
C VAL A 174 -0.96 -9.42 -19.66
N THR A 175 -2.24 -9.05 -19.65
CA THR A 175 -2.74 -7.67 -19.68
C THR A 175 -3.34 -7.32 -18.33
N LEU A 176 -2.79 -6.30 -17.66
CA LEU A 176 -3.12 -5.92 -16.30
C LEU A 176 -3.47 -4.43 -16.26
N PRO A 177 -4.67 -4.06 -15.82
CA PRO A 177 -5.05 -2.65 -15.70
C PRO A 177 -4.31 -2.00 -14.51
N ILE A 178 -3.75 -0.82 -14.76
CA ILE A 178 -2.96 -0.05 -13.80
C ILE A 178 -3.89 0.71 -12.86
N VAL A 179 -3.67 0.59 -11.56
CA VAL A 179 -4.43 1.35 -10.56
C VAL A 179 -3.87 2.76 -10.47
N ARG A 180 -4.71 3.77 -10.70
CA ARG A 180 -4.35 5.17 -10.44
C ARG A 180 -4.87 5.61 -9.07
N GLU A 181 -4.24 6.63 -8.49
CA GLU A 181 -4.57 7.16 -7.15
C GLU A 181 -6.07 7.50 -6.98
N GLY A 182 -6.77 7.84 -8.07
CA GLY A 182 -8.21 8.07 -8.09
C GLY A 182 -9.11 6.83 -8.09
N GLU A 183 -8.56 5.61 -8.21
CA GLU A 183 -9.31 4.35 -8.21
C GLU A 183 -9.11 3.53 -6.92
N LEU A 184 -8.08 3.84 -6.13
CA LEU A 184 -7.84 3.20 -4.83
C LEU A 184 -8.99 3.44 -3.83
N TRP A 185 -9.68 4.58 -3.90
CA TRP A 185 -10.83 4.86 -3.04
C TRP A 185 -12.12 4.14 -3.48
N SER A 186 -12.23 3.73 -4.76
CA SER A 186 -13.44 3.12 -5.31
C SER A 186 -13.43 1.59 -5.20
N ALA A 187 -12.24 0.95 -5.24
CA ALA A 187 -12.09 -0.49 -5.07
C ALA A 187 -12.54 -0.97 -3.67
N GLY A 188 -12.13 -0.27 -2.61
CA GLY A 188 -12.66 -0.49 -1.26
C GLY A 188 -14.12 -0.06 -1.07
N ALA A 189 -14.66 0.76 -1.99
CA ALA A 189 -16.00 1.30 -1.85
C ALA A 189 -17.13 0.39 -2.35
N THR A 190 -16.82 -0.54 -3.23
CA THR A 190 -17.84 -1.42 -3.83
C THR A 190 -18.28 -2.52 -2.86
N GLN A 191 -17.37 -2.96 -1.97
CA GLN A 191 -17.67 -3.97 -0.95
C GLN A 191 -18.66 -3.44 0.10
N TRP A 192 -18.46 -2.21 0.59
CA TRP A 192 -19.45 -1.63 1.51
C TRP A 192 -20.73 -1.24 0.78
N ARG A 193 -20.70 -0.67 -0.44
CA ARG A 193 -21.91 -0.23 -1.15
C ARG A 193 -22.87 -1.37 -1.54
N THR A 194 -22.38 -2.60 -1.74
CA THR A 194 -23.22 -3.77 -2.08
C THR A 194 -23.78 -4.49 -0.86
N GLN A 195 -23.14 -4.39 0.31
CA GLN A 195 -23.63 -5.01 1.56
C GLN A 195 -24.89 -4.34 2.11
N TRP A 196 -25.14 -3.06 1.83
CA TRP A 196 -26.34 -2.33 2.27
C TRP A 196 -27.60 -2.61 1.44
N ARG A 197 -27.48 -3.21 0.24
CA ARG A 197 -28.62 -3.35 -0.69
C ARG A 197 -29.46 -4.62 -0.48
N ARG A 198 -29.17 -5.41 0.56
CA ARG A 198 -29.90 -6.64 0.92
C ARG A 198 -30.58 -6.50 2.28
N GLY A 199 -31.46 -5.52 2.42
CA GLY A 199 -32.26 -5.35 3.63
C GLY A 199 -33.08 -4.08 3.56
N GLY A 200 -34.37 -4.19 3.23
CA GLY A 200 -35.31 -3.07 3.28
C GLY A 200 -35.56 -2.65 4.73
N GLY A 201 -34.76 -1.69 5.22
CA GLY A 201 -34.91 -1.05 6.52
C GLY A 201 -34.54 0.42 6.43
N ASN A 202 -35.33 1.28 7.10
CA ASN A 202 -35.24 2.74 7.08
C ASN A 202 -33.84 3.23 7.53
N PRO A 203 -33.25 4.29 6.93
CA PRO A 203 -31.86 4.65 7.19
C PRO A 203 -31.71 5.32 8.56
N VAL A 204 -30.91 4.70 9.44
CA VAL A 204 -30.27 5.40 10.55
C VAL A 204 -28.91 5.85 10.04
N ILE A 205 -28.73 7.17 9.88
CA ILE A 205 -27.45 7.76 9.50
C ILE A 205 -26.54 7.66 10.74
N PRO A 206 -25.42 6.90 10.74
CA PRO A 206 -24.52 6.92 11.86
C PRO A 206 -23.74 8.24 11.86
N SER A 207 -24.00 9.09 12.86
CA SER A 207 -23.43 10.45 12.98
C SER A 207 -21.95 10.51 13.41
N CYS A 208 -21.24 9.40 13.46
CA CYS A 208 -19.82 9.40 13.85
C CYS A 208 -19.01 8.55 12.88
N ALA A 209 -18.07 9.20 12.20
CA ALA A 209 -16.89 8.54 11.69
C ALA A 209 -16.15 7.87 12.86
N PRO A 210 -15.57 6.68 12.66
CA PRO A 210 -14.39 6.29 13.40
C PRO A 210 -13.25 5.90 12.44
N THR A 211 -12.15 6.61 12.63
CA THR A 211 -10.76 6.13 12.70
C THR A 211 -10.56 4.63 12.41
N GLN A 212 -9.88 4.36 11.30
CA GLN A 212 -8.86 3.32 11.13
C GLN A 212 -9.26 1.91 11.62
N MET A 213 -9.98 1.17 10.78
CA MET A 213 -10.04 -0.28 10.92
C MET A 213 -8.95 -0.94 10.08
N MET A 214 -8.15 -1.72 10.79
CA MET A 214 -7.19 -2.72 10.34
C MET A 214 -7.61 -3.40 9.03
N TYR A 215 -6.71 -3.35 8.06
CA TYR A 215 -6.61 -4.33 6.98
C TYR A 215 -6.58 -5.74 7.59
N SER A 216 -7.70 -6.45 7.53
CA SER A 216 -7.69 -7.89 7.30
C SER A 216 -7.91 -8.07 5.82
N ALA A 217 -6.80 -8.08 5.07
CA ALA A 217 -6.82 -8.63 3.72
C ALA A 217 -6.91 -10.15 3.88
N GLU A 218 -8.10 -10.70 3.72
CA GLU A 218 -8.21 -12.08 3.25
C GLU A 218 -7.58 -12.07 1.85
N ALA A 219 -6.38 -12.63 1.73
CA ALA A 219 -5.70 -12.84 0.48
C ALA A 219 -6.57 -13.75 -0.39
N SER A 220 -7.48 -13.15 -1.14
CA SER A 220 -8.19 -13.84 -2.21
C SER A 220 -7.22 -13.93 -3.38
N THR A 221 -6.35 -14.93 -3.32
CA THR A 221 -5.50 -15.35 -4.44
C THR A 221 -6.40 -15.63 -5.63
N THR A 222 -6.59 -14.62 -6.46
CA THR A 222 -7.41 -14.75 -7.65
C THR A 222 -6.52 -15.32 -8.74
N ARG A 223 -6.59 -16.65 -8.89
CA ARG A 223 -5.92 -17.35 -9.98
C ARG A 223 -6.53 -16.89 -11.29
N CYS A 224 -5.81 -16.08 -12.06
CA CYS A 224 -6.27 -15.64 -13.36
C CYS A 224 -6.43 -16.86 -14.27
N PHE A 225 -7.64 -17.10 -14.78
CA PHE A 225 -7.85 -18.12 -15.79
C PHE A 225 -7.20 -17.67 -17.10
N ILE A 226 -6.18 -18.41 -17.52
CA ILE A 226 -5.57 -18.24 -18.84
C ILE A 226 -6.63 -18.66 -19.86
N HIS A 227 -6.99 -17.76 -20.78
CA HIS A 227 -7.92 -18.10 -21.85
C HIS A 227 -7.13 -18.61 -23.07
N PRO A 228 -7.61 -19.69 -23.73
CA PRO A 228 -7.07 -20.08 -25.02
C PRO A 228 -7.39 -19.00 -26.06
N VAL A 229 -6.47 -18.80 -26.99
CA VAL A 229 -6.65 -17.95 -28.18
C VAL A 229 -7.43 -18.67 -29.25
#